data_AF-A0A965JVW7-F1
#
_entry.id   AF-A0A965JVW7-F1
#
_cell.length_a   1.000
_cell.length_b   1.000
_cell.length_c   1.000
_cell.angle_alpha   90.00
_cell.angle_beta   90.00
_cell.angle_gamma   90.00
#
_symmetry.space_group_name_H-M   'P 1'
#
loop_
_entity.id
_entity.type
_entity.pdbx_description
1 polymer ?
#
loop_
_entity_poly.entity_id
_entity_poly.type
_entity_poly.pdbx_seq_one_letter_code
_entity_poly.pdbx_strand_id
1 'polypeptide(L)'
;MIEYPLLVLGLWGLWRLNLRRISATNKLWLTAGSALLVLSSIPPFSTWSASSLPNHMISHIILMFLAPLCLVASGEVPPLAMRVHPLVPIVVVNVTMVVFHLPSVFDASMGSAPLRMLIVEPLFFFTGVWFFSVVLAPRSQQRPIQMRWQLGGVVFTTLVMFVLAMSMSIFTKTAWYHSMASMPGMEMPGDFGSQQLAAAILW
;
A
#
# COMPACT_ATOMS: atom_id res chain seq x y z
N MET A 1 5.20 22.08 -6.95
CA MET A 1 4.07 22.71 -6.19
C MET A 1 2.94 21.70 -6.16
N ILE A 2 2.65 21.11 -4.99
CA ILE A 2 1.69 20.01 -4.72
C ILE A 2 1.82 18.80 -5.67
N GLU A 3 2.88 18.00 -5.49
CA GLU A 3 3.16 16.82 -6.33
C GLU A 3 2.75 15.48 -5.68
N TYR A 4 2.08 15.53 -4.53
CA TYR A 4 1.69 14.33 -3.78
C TYR A 4 0.17 14.20 -3.73
N PRO A 5 -0.48 13.51 -4.69
CA PRO A 5 -1.92 13.28 -4.66
C PRO A 5 -2.38 12.64 -3.34
N LEU A 6 -1.55 11.77 -2.75
CA LEU A 6 -1.80 11.15 -1.46
C LEU A 6 -1.73 12.12 -0.27
N LEU A 7 -0.82 13.11 -0.32
CA LEU A 7 -0.77 14.18 0.68
C LEU A 7 -2.05 15.00 0.66
N VAL A 8 -2.55 15.36 -0.53
CA VAL A 8 -3.80 16.10 -0.68
C VAL A 8 -4.97 15.31 -0.09
N LEU A 9 -5.02 14.00 -0.35
CA LEU A 9 -6.04 13.12 0.21
C LEU A 9 -5.95 13.01 1.74
N GLY A 10 -4.74 12.91 2.29
CA GLY A 10 -4.52 12.91 3.74
C GLY A 10 -4.99 14.22 4.38
N LEU A 11 -4.61 15.37 3.82
CA LEU A 11 -5.04 16.68 4.30
C LEU A 11 -6.56 16.87 4.19
N TRP A 12 -7.17 16.39 3.10
CA TRP A 12 -8.62 16.38 2.93
C TRP A 12 -9.31 15.55 4.01
N GLY A 13 -8.79 14.37 4.34
CA GLY A 13 -9.31 13.51 5.40
C GLY A 13 -9.30 14.18 6.77
N LEU A 14 -8.21 14.86 7.10
CA LEU A 14 -8.08 15.65 8.35
C LEU A 14 -9.05 16.84 8.36
N TRP A 15 -9.17 17.58 7.26
CA TRP A 15 -10.11 18.70 7.15
C TRP A 15 -11.57 18.26 7.36
N ARG A 16 -11.92 17.07 6.86
CA ARG A 16 -13.28 16.50 6.94
C ARG A 16 -13.73 16.16 8.36
N LEU A 17 -12.81 16.05 9.33
CA LEU A 17 -13.12 15.83 10.75
C LEU A 17 -14.06 16.91 11.32
N ASN A 18 -14.04 18.11 10.74
CA ASN A 18 -14.82 19.26 11.18
C ASN A 18 -16.19 19.40 10.50
N LEU A 19 -16.50 18.58 9.49
CA LEU A 19 -17.64 18.80 8.59
C LEU A 19 -18.83 17.87 8.84
N ARG A 20 -18.68 16.83 9.67
CA ARG A 20 -19.73 15.81 9.90
C ARG A 20 -19.82 15.37 11.36
N ARG A 21 -21.02 14.98 11.78
CA ARG A 21 -21.24 14.19 13.01
C ARG A 21 -20.74 12.77 12.78
N ILE A 22 -19.44 12.56 12.97
CA ILE A 22 -18.77 11.26 12.96
C ILE A 22 -18.60 10.80 14.42
N SER A 23 -18.75 9.50 14.70
CA SER A 23 -18.50 8.94 16.03
C SER A 23 -17.02 9.13 16.44
N ALA A 24 -16.73 9.14 17.74
CA ALA A 24 -15.34 9.30 18.23
C ALA A 24 -14.41 8.21 17.67
N THR A 25 -14.87 6.95 17.62
CA THR A 25 -14.11 5.82 17.07
C THR A 25 -13.83 6.01 15.57
N ASN A 26 -14.81 6.42 14.78
CA ASN A 26 -14.62 6.64 13.35
C ASN A 26 -13.70 7.83 13.09
N LYS A 27 -13.77 8.88 13.92
CA LYS A 27 -12.82 10.00 13.88
C LYS A 27 -11.39 9.53 14.15
N LEU A 28 -11.17 8.68 15.15
CA LEU A 28 -9.84 8.12 15.44
C LEU A 28 -9.27 7.40 14.23
N TRP A 29 -10.05 6.51 13.61
CA TRP A 29 -9.62 5.78 12.41
C TRP A 29 -9.37 6.68 11.20
N LEU A 30 -10.22 7.67 10.97
CA LEU A 30 -10.04 8.65 9.90
C LEU A 30 -8.77 9.48 10.12
N THR A 31 -8.54 9.95 11.34
CA THR A 31 -7.32 10.68 11.71
C THR A 31 -6.08 9.81 11.54
N ALA A 32 -6.11 8.57 12.03
CA ALA A 32 -4.98 7.65 11.91
C ALA A 32 -4.62 7.38 10.44
N GLY A 33 -5.59 7.02 9.60
CA GLY A 33 -5.36 6.77 8.18
C GLY A 33 -4.87 8.02 7.43
N SER A 34 -5.45 9.19 7.74
CA SER A 34 -5.05 10.45 7.11
C SER A 34 -3.65 10.91 7.55
N ALA A 35 -3.31 10.74 8.84
CA ALA A 35 -2.00 11.06 9.36
C ALA A 35 -0.91 10.17 8.75
N LEU A 36 -1.19 8.87 8.58
CA LEU A 36 -0.28 7.94 7.90
C LEU A 36 -0.02 8.37 6.44
N LEU A 37 -1.05 8.82 5.70
CA LEU A 37 -0.87 9.35 4.34
C LEU A 37 -0.03 10.62 4.30
N VAL A 38 -0.26 11.55 5.24
CA VAL A 38 0.51 12.78 5.32
C VAL A 38 1.97 12.47 5.65
N LEU A 39 2.21 11.70 6.72
CA LEU A 39 3.55 11.35 7.18
C LEU A 39 4.34 10.60 6.12
N SER A 40 3.72 9.66 5.41
CA SER A 40 4.39 8.90 4.35
C SER A 40 4.77 9.76 3.14
N SER A 41 4.08 10.88 2.91
CA SER A 41 4.27 11.74 1.75
C SER A 41 5.23 12.92 1.97
N ILE A 42 5.77 13.11 3.18
CA ILE A 42 6.63 14.26 3.52
C ILE A 42 7.99 13.84 4.08
N PRO A 43 9.04 14.67 3.89
CA PRO A 43 10.30 14.49 4.62
C PRO A 43 10.10 14.63 6.14
N PRO A 44 10.87 13.91 6.97
CA PRO A 44 12.00 13.04 6.62
C PRO A 44 11.61 11.62 6.20
N PHE A 45 10.34 11.23 6.32
CA PHE A 45 9.92 9.84 6.05
C PHE A 45 10.04 9.50 4.56
N SER A 46 9.57 10.37 3.66
CA SER A 46 9.62 10.12 2.22
C SER A 46 11.07 10.01 1.69
N THR A 47 12.01 10.69 2.33
CA THR A 47 13.44 10.60 2.02
C THR A 47 14.05 9.33 2.59
N TRP A 48 13.70 8.97 3.83
CA TRP A 48 14.17 7.74 4.48
C TRP A 48 13.65 6.48 3.79
N SER A 49 12.38 6.48 3.35
CA SER A 49 11.81 5.34 2.62
C SER A 49 12.45 5.12 1.24
N ALA A 50 13.13 6.13 0.70
CA ALA A 50 13.89 6.02 -0.54
C ALA A 50 15.36 5.61 -0.34
N SER A 51 15.85 5.51 0.90
CA SER A 51 17.28 5.26 1.19
C SER A 51 17.70 3.79 1.13
N SER A 52 16.76 2.85 1.17
CA SER A 52 17.04 1.42 1.03
C SER A 52 15.78 0.62 0.68
N LEU A 53 15.95 -0.56 0.10
CA LEU A 53 14.83 -1.43 -0.26
C LEU A 53 13.99 -1.87 0.96
N PRO A 54 14.56 -2.23 2.13
CA PRO A 54 13.77 -2.50 3.34
C PRO A 54 12.93 -1.30 3.81
N ASN A 55 13.51 -0.09 3.83
CA ASN A 55 12.77 1.13 4.21
C ASN A 55 11.64 1.42 3.21
N HIS A 56 11.88 1.16 1.93
CA HIS A 56 10.87 1.27 0.89
C HIS A 56 9.69 0.32 1.14
N MET A 57 9.95 -0.92 1.55
CA MET A 57 8.89 -1.88 1.90
C MET A 57 8.06 -1.42 3.10
N ILE A 58 8.67 -0.78 4.10
CA ILE A 58 7.93 -0.19 5.23
C ILE A 58 6.96 0.89 4.74
N SER A 59 7.37 1.71 3.77
CA SER A 59 6.47 2.68 3.13
C SER A 59 5.29 1.99 2.44
N HIS A 60 5.52 0.87 1.73
CA HIS A 60 4.42 0.08 1.15
C HIS A 60 3.47 -0.50 2.21
N ILE A 61 3.96 -0.97 3.35
CA ILE A 61 3.10 -1.42 4.45
C ILE A 61 2.16 -0.28 4.90
N ILE A 62 2.72 0.92 5.06
CA ILE A 62 1.93 2.09 5.47
C ILE A 62 0.91 2.47 4.40
N LEU A 63 1.35 2.63 3.15
CA LEU A 63 0.53 3.17 2.06
C LEU A 63 -0.49 2.17 1.51
N MET A 64 -0.13 0.90 1.41
CA MET A 64 -0.96 -0.13 0.79
C MET A 64 -1.83 -0.87 1.80
N PHE A 65 -1.44 -0.89 3.09
CA PHE A 65 -2.16 -1.63 4.12
C PHE A 65 -2.68 -0.77 5.26
N LEU A 66 -1.80 -0.13 6.05
CA LEU A 66 -2.23 0.53 7.29
C LEU A 66 -3.13 1.74 7.05
N ALA A 67 -2.74 2.65 6.15
CA ALA A 67 -3.55 3.82 5.84
C ALA A 67 -4.91 3.41 5.21
N PRO A 68 -4.95 2.53 4.20
CA PRO A 68 -6.21 1.99 3.68
C PRO A 68 -7.10 1.33 4.72
N LEU A 69 -6.54 0.47 5.58
CA LEU A 69 -7.26 -0.23 6.63
C LEU A 69 -7.93 0.77 7.58
N CYS A 70 -7.17 1.75 8.09
CA CYS A 70 -7.70 2.78 8.97
C CYS A 70 -8.77 3.63 8.29
N LEU A 71 -8.57 4.03 7.03
CA LEU A 71 -9.57 4.80 6.30
C LEU A 71 -10.85 4.01 6.10
N VAL A 72 -10.77 2.74 5.68
CA VAL A 72 -11.96 1.90 5.51
C VAL A 72 -12.65 1.65 6.86
N ALA A 73 -11.88 1.42 7.94
CA ALA A 73 -12.41 1.24 9.30
C ALA A 73 -13.16 2.47 9.81
N SER A 74 -12.80 3.67 9.35
CA SER A 74 -13.54 4.90 9.67
C SER A 74 -14.97 4.91 9.11
N GLY A 75 -15.26 4.09 8.09
CA GLY A 75 -16.54 4.07 7.38
C GLY A 75 -16.78 5.26 6.44
N GLU A 76 -15.82 6.21 6.35
CA GLU A 76 -15.95 7.45 5.57
C GLU A 76 -15.39 7.34 4.14
N VAL A 77 -14.84 6.18 3.77
CA VAL A 77 -14.35 5.93 2.41
C VAL A 77 -15.53 5.77 1.44
N PRO A 78 -15.44 6.33 0.21
CA PRO A 78 -16.47 6.14 -0.80
C PRO A 78 -16.74 4.65 -1.05
N PRO A 79 -17.98 4.27 -1.35
CA PRO A 79 -18.35 2.88 -1.52
C PRO A 79 -17.89 2.29 -2.87
N LEU A 80 -16.58 2.28 -3.12
CA LEU A 80 -15.98 1.76 -4.35
C LEU A 80 -16.29 0.27 -4.56
N ALA A 81 -16.50 -0.50 -3.48
CA ALA A 81 -16.89 -1.91 -3.56
C ALA A 81 -18.41 -2.17 -3.67
N MET A 82 -19.29 -1.16 -3.58
CA MET A 82 -20.74 -1.43 -3.54
C MET A 82 -21.32 -2.02 -4.82
N ARG A 83 -20.60 -1.91 -5.95
CA ARG A 83 -21.13 -2.26 -7.29
C ARG A 83 -20.35 -3.36 -8.00
N VAL A 84 -19.37 -3.96 -7.34
CA VAL A 84 -18.49 -4.97 -7.96
C VAL A 84 -18.49 -6.27 -7.15
N HIS A 85 -18.23 -7.38 -7.82
CA HIS A 85 -18.08 -8.66 -7.16
C HIS A 85 -16.86 -8.65 -6.21
N PRO A 86 -16.92 -9.22 -4.98
CA PRO A 86 -15.80 -9.18 -4.02
C PRO A 86 -14.47 -9.75 -4.54
N LEU A 87 -14.53 -10.66 -5.52
CA LEU A 87 -13.34 -11.20 -6.18
C LEU A 87 -12.51 -10.12 -6.90
N VAL A 88 -13.15 -9.07 -7.43
CA VAL A 88 -12.46 -8.05 -8.23
C VAL A 88 -11.39 -7.31 -7.40
N PRO A 89 -11.69 -6.67 -6.26
CA PRO A 89 -10.66 -6.04 -5.43
C PRO A 89 -9.59 -7.01 -4.95
N ILE A 90 -9.96 -8.27 -4.64
CA ILE A 90 -9.00 -9.31 -4.24
C ILE A 90 -8.02 -9.60 -5.37
N VAL A 91 -8.51 -9.81 -6.60
CA VAL A 91 -7.64 -10.07 -7.76
C VAL A 91 -6.80 -8.84 -8.10
N VAL A 92 -7.39 -7.65 -8.12
CA VAL A 92 -6.71 -6.42 -8.52
C VAL A 92 -5.57 -6.07 -7.57
N VAL A 93 -5.75 -6.19 -6.26
CA VAL A 93 -4.66 -5.93 -5.30
C VAL A 93 -3.50 -6.91 -5.50
N ASN A 94 -3.80 -8.20 -5.71
CA ASN A 94 -2.78 -9.23 -5.92
C ASN A 94 -2.05 -9.07 -7.26
N VAL A 95 -2.76 -8.76 -8.34
CA VAL A 95 -2.16 -8.45 -9.64
C VAL A 95 -1.27 -7.21 -9.52
N THR A 96 -1.72 -6.18 -8.82
CA THR A 96 -0.91 -4.98 -8.57
C THR A 96 0.38 -5.35 -7.86
N MET A 97 0.30 -6.14 -6.78
CA MET A 97 1.51 -6.57 -6.07
C MET A 97 2.45 -7.37 -6.99
N VAL A 98 1.97 -8.39 -7.68
CA VAL A 98 2.82 -9.24 -8.55
C VAL A 98 3.47 -8.44 -9.67
N VAL A 99 2.70 -7.58 -10.35
CA VAL A 99 3.21 -6.78 -11.48
C VAL A 99 4.35 -5.86 -11.05
N PHE A 100 4.23 -5.21 -9.89
CA PHE A 100 5.27 -4.31 -9.38
C PHE A 100 6.46 -5.03 -8.72
N HIS A 101 6.41 -6.35 -8.59
CA HIS A 101 7.56 -7.19 -8.23
C HIS A 101 8.27 -7.77 -9.47
N LEU A 102 7.77 -7.52 -10.68
CA LEU A 102 8.52 -7.86 -11.90
C LEU A 102 9.73 -6.91 -12.01
N PRO A 103 10.97 -7.43 -12.20
CA PRO A 103 12.18 -6.62 -12.22
C PRO A 103 12.11 -5.39 -13.12
N SER A 104 11.64 -5.57 -14.36
CA SER A 104 11.54 -4.49 -15.34
C SER A 104 10.53 -3.40 -14.96
N VAL A 105 9.42 -3.78 -14.32
CA VAL A 105 8.38 -2.84 -13.88
C VAL A 105 8.85 -2.08 -12.65
N PHE A 106 9.47 -2.78 -11.70
CA PHE A 106 10.06 -2.19 -10.52
C PHE A 106 11.15 -1.18 -10.89
N ASP A 107 12.14 -1.61 -11.71
CA ASP A 107 13.25 -0.75 -12.12
C ASP A 107 12.77 0.49 -12.88
N ALA A 108 11.78 0.33 -13.77
CA ALA A 108 11.16 1.46 -14.48
C ALA A 108 10.44 2.43 -13.51
N SER A 109 9.73 1.88 -12.51
CA SER A 109 9.02 2.67 -11.50
C SER A 109 9.99 3.46 -10.63
N MET A 110 11.10 2.83 -10.23
CA MET A 110 12.13 3.45 -9.40
C MET A 110 12.97 4.46 -10.19
N GLY A 111 13.18 4.24 -11.48
CA GLY A 111 13.88 5.18 -12.37
C GLY A 111 13.13 6.50 -12.65
N SER A 112 11.86 6.64 -12.26
CA SER A 112 11.04 7.81 -12.55
C SER A 112 10.20 8.26 -11.35
N ALA A 113 10.60 9.36 -10.70
CA ALA A 113 9.86 9.93 -9.59
C ALA A 113 8.39 10.26 -9.94
N PRO A 114 8.07 10.87 -11.11
CA PRO A 114 6.67 11.10 -11.50
C PRO A 114 5.87 9.80 -11.65
N LEU A 115 6.45 8.75 -12.23
CA LEU A 115 5.78 7.46 -12.38
C LEU A 115 5.44 6.87 -11.01
N ARG A 116 6.40 6.89 -10.09
CA ARG A 116 6.21 6.40 -8.72
C ARG A 116 5.13 7.19 -7.97
N MET A 117 5.22 8.52 -7.95
CA MET A 117 4.35 9.38 -7.14
C MET A 117 2.93 9.54 -7.71
N LEU A 118 2.77 9.55 -9.04
CA LEU A 118 1.48 9.82 -9.68
C LEU A 118 0.73 8.55 -10.09
N ILE A 119 1.42 7.42 -10.23
CA ILE A 119 0.81 6.17 -10.70
C ILE A 119 0.97 5.07 -9.66
N VAL A 120 2.19 4.72 -9.27
CA VAL A 120 2.45 3.53 -8.43
C VAL A 120 1.88 3.69 -7.03
N GLU A 121 2.26 4.76 -6.33
CA GLU A 121 1.81 5.01 -4.96
C GLU A 121 0.28 5.19 -4.87
N PRO A 122 -0.38 5.99 -5.76
CA PRO A 122 -1.84 6.05 -5.79
C PRO A 122 -2.49 4.70 -6.10
N LEU A 123 -1.94 3.92 -7.04
CA LEU A 123 -2.48 2.61 -7.37
C LEU A 123 -2.40 1.67 -6.17
N PHE A 124 -1.28 1.63 -5.45
CA PHE A 124 -1.12 0.82 -4.24
C PHE A 124 -2.13 1.22 -3.17
N PHE A 125 -2.24 2.53 -2.92
CA PHE A 125 -3.21 3.05 -1.97
C PHE A 125 -4.65 2.69 -2.33
N PHE A 126 -5.09 2.98 -3.55
CA PHE A 126 -6.48 2.77 -3.96
C PHE A 126 -6.85 1.29 -4.06
N THR A 127 -5.94 0.45 -4.52
CA THR A 127 -6.18 -1.01 -4.54
C THR A 127 -6.22 -1.59 -3.14
N GLY A 128 -5.39 -1.09 -2.21
CA GLY A 128 -5.48 -1.39 -0.78
C GLY A 128 -6.83 -0.97 -0.19
N VAL A 129 -7.29 0.25 -0.44
CA VAL A 129 -8.60 0.75 0.03
C VAL A 129 -9.72 -0.16 -0.48
N TRP A 130 -9.65 -0.56 -1.75
CA TRP A 130 -10.65 -1.42 -2.36
C TRP A 130 -10.62 -2.83 -1.77
N PHE A 131 -9.45 -3.41 -1.52
CA PHE A 131 -9.29 -4.70 -0.84
C PHE A 131 -9.84 -4.66 0.59
N PHE A 132 -9.44 -3.68 1.41
CA PHE A 132 -9.89 -3.60 2.80
C PHE A 132 -11.39 -3.31 2.91
N SER A 133 -12.00 -2.66 1.91
CA SER A 133 -13.46 -2.53 1.87
C SER A 133 -14.18 -3.88 1.78
N VAL A 134 -13.53 -4.91 1.21
CA VAL A 134 -14.03 -6.29 1.27
C VAL A 134 -13.79 -6.92 2.63
N VAL A 135 -12.56 -6.84 3.13
CA VAL A 135 -12.12 -7.49 4.38
C VAL A 135 -12.91 -6.97 5.58
N LEU A 136 -13.01 -5.65 5.74
CA LEU A 136 -13.71 -5.04 6.87
C LEU A 136 -15.21 -4.97 6.69
N ALA A 137 -15.70 -4.95 5.44
CA ALA A 137 -17.11 -4.75 5.10
C ALA A 137 -17.76 -3.65 5.98
N PRO A 138 -17.23 -2.41 5.95
CA PRO A 138 -17.65 -1.36 6.88
C PRO A 138 -19.15 -1.16 6.80
N ARG A 139 -19.77 -0.76 7.92
CA ARG A 139 -21.24 -0.61 8.03
C ARG A 139 -21.87 0.34 7.01
N SER A 140 -21.08 1.23 6.40
CA SER A 140 -21.54 2.07 5.29
C SER A 140 -21.92 1.24 4.06
N GLN A 141 -21.44 -0.01 3.95
CA GLN A 141 -21.78 -0.94 2.90
C GLN A 141 -23.18 -1.52 3.08
N GLN A 142 -24.07 -1.22 2.14
CA GLN A 142 -25.49 -1.59 2.19
C GLN A 142 -25.73 -3.11 2.05
N ARG A 143 -24.73 -3.85 1.56
CA ARG A 143 -24.83 -5.30 1.36
C ARG A 143 -23.77 -6.02 2.21
N PRO A 144 -24.16 -7.01 3.04
CA PRO A 144 -23.19 -7.77 3.80
C PRO A 144 -22.32 -8.59 2.84
N ILE A 145 -21.00 -8.49 3.03
CA ILE A 145 -20.05 -9.36 2.34
C ILE A 145 -19.99 -10.68 3.10
N GLN A 146 -20.01 -11.79 2.37
CA GLN A 146 -19.92 -13.11 2.97
C GLN A 146 -18.51 -13.37 3.52
N MET A 147 -18.44 -13.98 4.70
CA MET A 147 -17.19 -14.30 5.41
C MET A 147 -16.15 -15.03 4.54
N ARG A 148 -16.59 -15.90 3.62
CA ARG A 148 -15.70 -16.60 2.69
C ARG A 148 -14.85 -15.67 1.82
N TRP A 149 -15.36 -14.50 1.46
CA TRP A 149 -14.63 -13.52 0.66
C TRP A 149 -13.64 -12.72 1.52
N GLN A 150 -13.99 -12.46 2.78
CA GLN A 150 -13.12 -11.79 3.74
C GLN A 150 -11.92 -12.68 4.06
N LEU A 151 -12.18 -13.90 4.56
CA LEU A 151 -11.12 -14.86 4.90
C LEU A 151 -10.37 -15.32 3.66
N GLY A 152 -11.09 -15.66 2.58
CA GLY A 152 -10.48 -16.09 1.33
C GLY A 152 -9.59 -15.01 0.72
N GLY A 153 -10.01 -13.73 0.78
CA GLY A 153 -9.20 -12.62 0.29
C GLY A 153 -7.92 -12.42 1.09
N VAL A 154 -7.98 -12.50 2.43
CA VAL A 154 -6.80 -12.42 3.29
C VAL A 154 -5.86 -13.59 3.04
N VAL A 155 -6.35 -14.83 3.13
CA VAL A 155 -5.55 -16.04 2.92
C VAL A 155 -4.90 -16.07 1.54
N PHE A 156 -5.66 -15.74 0.49
CA PHE A 156 -5.13 -15.69 -0.87
C PHE A 156 -4.04 -14.63 -1.01
N THR A 157 -4.24 -13.43 -0.47
CA THR A 157 -3.26 -12.35 -0.53
C THR A 157 -1.99 -12.70 0.25
N THR A 158 -2.15 -13.29 1.44
CA THR A 158 -1.01 -13.80 2.22
C THR A 158 -0.24 -14.88 1.46
N LEU A 159 -0.93 -15.81 0.80
CA LEU A 159 -0.27 -16.85 0.00
C LEU A 159 0.55 -16.26 -1.15
N VAL A 160 0.01 -15.26 -1.86
CA VAL A 160 0.74 -14.57 -2.95
C VAL A 160 1.97 -13.84 -2.39
N MET A 161 1.86 -13.13 -1.27
CA MET A 161 3.00 -12.45 -0.63
C MET A 161 4.06 -13.45 -0.17
N PHE A 162 3.65 -14.55 0.43
CA PHE A 162 4.55 -15.62 0.84
C PHE A 162 5.33 -16.18 -0.36
N VAL A 163 4.66 -16.46 -1.48
CA VAL A 163 5.33 -16.96 -2.69
C VAL A 163 6.31 -15.93 -3.27
N LEU A 164 5.93 -14.65 -3.34
CA LEU A 164 6.84 -13.59 -3.80
C LEU A 164 8.06 -13.47 -2.88
N ALA A 165 7.84 -13.48 -1.57
CA ALA A 165 8.90 -13.34 -0.60
C ALA A 165 9.88 -14.51 -0.64
N MET A 166 9.38 -15.76 -0.72
CA MET A 166 10.20 -16.96 -0.95
C MET A 166 11.00 -16.87 -2.25
N SER A 167 10.37 -16.37 -3.32
CA SER A 167 11.01 -16.24 -4.64
C SER A 167 12.17 -15.24 -4.64
N MET A 168 12.00 -14.11 -3.95
CA MET A 168 13.02 -13.08 -3.82
C MET A 168 14.09 -13.39 -2.77
N SER A 169 13.87 -14.34 -1.86
CA SER A 169 14.80 -14.61 -0.76
C SER A 169 15.49 -15.98 -0.84
N ILE A 170 14.74 -17.05 -1.09
CA ILE A 170 15.20 -18.44 -0.96
C ILE A 170 15.42 -19.08 -2.33
N PHE A 171 14.55 -18.81 -3.32
CA PHE A 171 14.62 -19.46 -4.63
C PHE A 171 15.48 -18.72 -5.66
N THR A 172 16.11 -17.61 -5.27
CA THR A 172 17.07 -16.86 -6.08
C THR A 172 18.41 -16.76 -5.37
N LYS A 173 19.49 -16.55 -6.14
CA LYS A 173 20.85 -16.34 -5.61
C LYS A 173 21.39 -14.94 -5.94
N THR A 174 20.57 -14.13 -6.61
CA THR A 174 20.93 -12.82 -7.16
C THR A 174 19.84 -11.81 -6.82
N ALA A 175 20.25 -10.56 -6.66
CA ALA A 175 19.32 -9.44 -6.61
C ALA A 175 18.56 -9.33 -7.95
N TRP A 176 17.27 -9.02 -7.87
CA TRP A 176 16.35 -8.86 -8.99
C TRP A 176 16.31 -7.42 -9.51
N TYR A 177 16.52 -6.45 -8.63
CA TYR A 177 16.30 -5.03 -8.94
C TYR A 177 17.62 -4.31 -9.21
N HIS A 178 17.83 -3.90 -10.46
CA HIS A 178 19.06 -3.21 -10.85
C HIS A 178 19.03 -1.73 -10.50
N SER A 179 17.86 -1.09 -10.46
CA SER A 179 17.74 0.34 -10.16
C SER A 179 18.30 0.69 -8.79
N MET A 180 18.18 -0.25 -7.85
CA MET A 180 18.68 -0.10 -6.47
C MET A 180 20.16 -0.47 -6.36
N ALA A 181 20.86 -0.93 -7.39
CA ALA A 181 22.30 -1.16 -7.29
C ALA A 181 23.13 0.14 -7.38
N SER A 182 22.55 1.21 -7.94
CA SER A 182 23.29 2.44 -8.31
C SER A 182 22.60 3.75 -7.94
N MET A 183 21.52 3.74 -7.15
CA MET A 183 20.85 4.97 -6.73
C MET A 183 21.73 5.83 -5.79
N PRO A 184 21.94 7.12 -6.09
CA PRO A 184 22.70 8.02 -5.21
C PRO A 184 22.02 8.17 -3.84
N GLY A 185 22.79 8.05 -2.75
CA GLY A 185 22.30 8.28 -1.39
C GLY A 185 21.68 7.06 -0.69
N MET A 186 21.84 5.84 -1.22
CA MET A 186 21.42 4.63 -0.51
C MET A 186 22.39 4.25 0.62
N GLU A 187 21.82 3.88 1.76
CA GLU A 187 22.57 3.38 2.93
C GLU A 187 22.99 1.92 2.76
N MET A 188 22.18 1.12 2.06
CA MET A 188 22.54 -0.21 1.58
C MET A 188 22.27 -0.27 0.08
N PRO A 189 23.31 -0.37 -0.78
CA PRO A 189 23.09 -0.63 -2.19
C PRO A 189 22.27 -1.92 -2.32
N GLY A 190 21.36 -1.96 -3.30
CA GLY A 190 20.37 -3.00 -3.60
C GLY A 190 20.96 -4.36 -3.95
N ASP A 191 21.82 -4.85 -3.08
CA ASP A 191 22.43 -6.15 -3.10
C ASP A 191 21.42 -7.21 -2.66
N PHE A 192 21.82 -8.46 -2.79
CA PHE A 192 20.95 -9.57 -2.48
C PHE A 192 20.53 -9.61 -0.99
N GLY A 193 21.36 -9.11 -0.07
CA GLY A 193 21.04 -9.04 1.36
C GLY A 193 19.91 -8.05 1.64
N SER A 194 19.95 -6.87 1.04
CA SER A 194 18.88 -5.88 1.14
C SER A 194 17.55 -6.41 0.59
N GLN A 195 17.58 -7.20 -0.48
CA GLN A 195 16.42 -7.88 -1.05
C GLN A 195 15.88 -8.94 -0.10
N GLN A 196 16.72 -9.73 0.56
CA GLN A 196 16.27 -10.71 1.55
C GLN A 196 15.59 -10.04 2.75
N LEU A 197 16.12 -8.92 3.24
CA LEU A 197 15.50 -8.15 4.32
C LEU A 197 14.17 -7.53 3.90
N ALA A 198 14.11 -6.94 2.71
CA ALA A 198 12.87 -6.42 2.14
C ALA A 198 11.83 -7.53 1.95
N ALA A 199 12.25 -8.69 1.45
CA ALA A 199 11.40 -9.86 1.34
C ALA A 199 10.92 -10.34 2.71
N ALA A 200 11.75 -10.33 3.75
CA ALA A 200 11.37 -10.70 5.12
C ALA A 200 10.30 -9.78 5.72
N ILE A 201 10.26 -8.50 5.34
CA ILE A 201 9.22 -7.54 5.76
C ILE A 201 7.84 -7.87 5.15
N LEU A 202 7.80 -8.61 4.03
CA LEU A 202 6.56 -9.03 3.39
C LEU A 202 5.86 -10.23 4.09
N TRP A 203 6.45 -10.78 5.16
CA TRP A 203 5.95 -11.97 5.90
C TRP A 203 5.05 -11.61 7.06
#